data_AF-A0A0C2W3N5-F1
#
_entry.id   AF-A0A0C2W3N5-F1
#
_cell.length_a   1.000
_cell.length_b   1.000
_cell.length_c   1.000
_cell.angle_alpha   90.00
_cell.angle_beta   90.00
_cell.angle_gamma   90.00
#
_symmetry.space_group_name_H-M   'P 1'
#
loop_
_entity.id
_entity.type
_entity.pdbx_description
1 polymer ?
#
loop_
_entity_poly.entity_id
_entity_poly.type
_entity_poly.pdbx_seq_one_letter_code
_entity_poly.pdbx_strand_id
1 'polypeptide(L)' 'MVRKECPKCTRSSYSSGTREVWNCPVCGEDLTAYPSLRAISYYELNQSIRQSAYHHSPK' A
#
# COMPACT_ATOMS: atom_id res chain seq x y z
N MET A 1 -0.15 6.74 -4.81
CA MET A 1 -0.65 5.39 -5.11
C MET A 1 -1.41 4.84 -3.92
N VAL A 2 -2.45 4.05 -4.16
CA VAL A 2 -3.26 3.42 -3.11
C VAL A 2 -3.28 1.91 -3.29
N ARG A 3 -3.54 1.19 -2.20
CA ARG A 3 -3.71 -0.26 -2.22
C ARG A 3 -4.99 -0.69 -1.50
N LYS A 4 -5.58 -1.79 -1.95
CA LYS A 4 -6.64 -2.52 -1.24
C LYS A 4 -6.17 -3.94 -0.97
N GLU A 5 -6.58 -4.49 0.17
CA GLU A 5 -6.29 -5.88 0.51
C GLU A 5 -7.49 -6.75 0.17
N CYS A 6 -7.28 -7.78 -0.65
CA CYS A 6 -8.33 -8.73 -0.97
C CYS A 6 -8.51 -9.72 0.19
N PRO A 7 -9.71 -9.86 0.78
CA PRO A 7 -9.92 -10.78 1.90
C PRO A 7 -9.84 -12.25 1.48
N LYS A 8 -10.08 -12.56 0.20
CA LYS A 8 -9.99 -13.93 -0.33
C LYS A 8 -8.56 -14.36 -0.62
N CYS A 9 -7.79 -13.48 -1.26
CA CYS A 9 -6.43 -13.78 -1.69
C CYS A 9 -5.37 -13.42 -0.64
N THR A 10 -5.72 -12.61 0.36
CA THR A 10 -4.81 -11.97 1.32
C THR A 10 -3.65 -11.20 0.66
N ARG A 11 -3.88 -10.73 -0.58
CA ARG A 11 -2.90 -9.98 -1.38
C ARG A 11 -3.33 -8.53 -1.56
N SER A 12 -2.33 -7.66 -1.62
CA SER A 12 -2.53 -6.25 -1.99
C SER A 12 -2.75 -6.12 -3.50
N SER A 13 -3.76 -5.35 -3.86
CA SER A 13 -3.97 -4.81 -5.21
C SER A 13 -3.64 -3.32 -5.18
N TYR A 14 -3.01 -2.78 -6.23
CA TYR A 14 -2.54 -1.39 -6.30
C TYR A 14 -3.25 -0.63 -7.41
N SER A 15 -3.57 0.64 -7.18
CA SER A 15 -4.14 1.54 -8.18
C SER A 15 -3.61 2.98 -8.00
N SER A 16 -3.71 3.77 -9.06
CA SER A 16 -3.38 5.20 -9.07
C SER A 16 -4.50 6.08 -8.48
N GLY A 17 -5.75 5.58 -8.41
CA GLY A 17 -6.93 6.32 -7.94
C GLY A 17 -7.77 5.58 -6.90
N THR A 18 -8.71 6.30 -6.25
CA THR A 18 -9.54 5.78 -5.14
C THR A 18 -11.01 5.56 -5.48
N ARG A 19 -11.49 6.00 -6.65
CA ARG A 19 -12.94 6.13 -6.96
C ARG A 19 -13.45 5.26 -8.10
N GLU A 20 -12.66 4.32 -8.59
CA GLU A 20 -13.07 3.44 -9.68
C GLU A 20 -13.48 2.07 -9.14
N VAL A 21 -14.31 1.35 -9.93
CA VAL A 21 -14.61 -0.06 -9.71
C VAL A 21 -13.29 -0.81 -9.58
N TRP A 22 -13.14 -1.55 -8.49
CA TRP A 22 -11.87 -2.17 -8.16
C TRP A 22 -12.06 -3.66 -7.98
N ASN A 23 -11.73 -4.45 -8.99
CA ASN A 23 -11.71 -5.91 -8.87
C ASN A 23 -10.32 -6.40 -8.48
N CYS A 24 -10.26 -7.43 -7.64
CA CYS A 24 -9.02 -8.13 -7.36
C CYS A 24 -8.48 -8.76 -8.66
N PRO A 25 -7.25 -8.45 -9.10
CA PRO A 25 -6.69 -8.97 -10.35
C PRO A 25 -6.38 -10.47 -10.29
N VAL A 26 -6.46 -11.09 -9.10
CA VAL A 26 -6.15 -12.51 -8.90
C VAL A 26 -7.40 -13.37 -8.92
N CYS A 27 -8.48 -12.95 -8.27
CA CYS A 27 -9.69 -13.76 -8.11
C CYS A 27 -10.98 -13.09 -8.60
N GLY A 28 -10.89 -11.86 -9.11
CA GLY A 28 -12.05 -11.10 -9.60
C GLY A 28 -12.94 -10.49 -8.52
N GLU A 29 -12.67 -10.72 -7.23
CA GLU A 29 -13.47 -10.20 -6.11
C GLU A 29 -13.66 -8.69 -6.21
N ASP A 30 -14.90 -8.21 -6.03
CA ASP A 30 -15.18 -6.79 -6.00
C ASP A 30 -14.67 -6.17 -4.69
N LEU A 31 -13.66 -5.31 -4.82
CA LEU A 31 -13.03 -4.56 -3.74
C LEU A 31 -13.53 -3.11 -3.71
N THR A 32 -14.53 -2.72 -4.50
CA THR A 32 -14.97 -1.32 -4.63
C THR A 32 -15.36 -0.71 -3.29
N ALA A 33 -16.10 -1.44 -2.45
CA ALA A 33 -16.51 -1.00 -1.12
C ALA A 33 -15.40 -1.07 -0.04
N TYR A 34 -14.25 -1.69 -0.34
CA TYR A 34 -13.19 -1.89 0.63
C TYR A 34 -12.35 -0.61 0.80
N PRO A 35 -11.83 -0.34 2.02
CA PRO A 35 -11.02 0.84 2.29
C PRO A 35 -9.72 0.82 1.49
N SER A 36 -9.38 1.96 0.88
CA SER A 36 -8.07 2.16 0.24
C SER A 36 -7.06 2.65 1.27
N LEU A 37 -5.92 1.97 1.35
CA LEU A 37 -4.77 2.39 2.15
C LEU A 37 -3.77 3.15 1.29
N ARG A 38 -3.01 4.08 1.90
CA ARG A 38 -1.87 4.70 1.22
C ARG A 38 -0.84 3.60 0.92
N ALA A 39 -0.46 3.46 -0.35
CA ALA A 39 0.67 2.63 -0.70
C ALA A 39 1.96 3.46 -0.53
N ILE A 40 2.93 2.90 0.18
CA ILE A 40 4.24 3.51 0.42
C ILE A 40 5.23 2.92 -0.58
N SER A 41 6.01 3.76 -1.23
CA SER A 41 7.04 3.30 -2.17
C SER A 41 8.29 2.80 -1.45
N TYR A 42 9.08 1.98 -2.14
CA TYR A 42 10.39 1.57 -1.64
C TYR A 42 11.30 2.77 -1.33
N TYR A 43 11.22 3.83 -2.15
CA TYR A 43 11.97 5.06 -1.94
C TYR A 43 11.60 5.75 -0.62
N GLU A 44 10.30 5.88 -0.34
CA GLU A 44 9.80 6.44 0.93
C GLU A 44 10.19 5.59 2.14
N LEU A 45 10.11 4.25 2.03
CA LEU A 45 10.56 3.33 3.09
C LEU A 45 12.06 3.45 3.35
N ASN A 46 12.88 3.49 2.31
CA ASN A 46 14.33 3.60 2.46
C ASN A 46 14.72 4.96 3.09
N GLN A 47 13.99 6.04 2.78
CA GLN A 47 14.20 7.34 3.44
C GLN A 47 13.86 7.31 4.93
N SER A 48 12.73 6.72 5.31
CA SER A 48 12.34 6.66 6.72
C SER A 48 13.33 5.81 7.54
N ILE A 49 13.80 4.68 6.98
CA ILE A 49 14.83 3.85 7.62
C ILE A 49 16.13 4.65 7.83
N ARG A 50 16.56 5.40 6.81
CA ARG A 50 17.77 6.24 6.91
C ARG A 50 17.63 7.33 7.97
N GLN A 51 16.51 8.06 8.00
CA GLN A 51 16.25 9.08 9.03
C GLN A 51 16.23 8.49 10.44
N SER A 52 15.68 7.28 10.60
CA SER A 52 15.67 6.55 11.87
C SER A 52 17.08 6.16 12.35
N ALA A 53 17.98 5.86 11.41
CA ALA A 53 19.39 5.54 11.69
C ALA A 53 20.19 6.79 12.09
N TYR A 54 19.91 7.96 11.51
CA TYR A 54 20.59 9.22 11.86
C TYR A 54 20.21 9.77 13.23
N HIS A 55 18.98 9.50 13.72
CA HIS A 55 18.55 9.90 15.06
C HIS A 55 19.14 9.05 16.20
N HIS A 56 19.90 7.98 15.89
CA HIS A 56 20.59 7.14 16.86
C HIS A 56 22.13 7.29 16.82
N SER A 57 22.67 8.42 16.36
CA SER A 57 24.08 8.74 16.63
C SER A 57 24.21 9.30 18.05
N PRO A 58 24.82 8.58 19.01
CA PRO A 58 25.27 9.19 20.25
C PRO A 58 26.35 10.23 19.92
N LYS A 59 26.22 11.43 20.49
CA LYS A 59 27.29 12.43 20.55
C LYS A 59 28.40 11.95 21.47
#